data_AF-A0A914I828-F1
#
_entry.id   AF-A0A914I828-F1
#
_cell.length_a   1.000
_cell.length_b   1.000
_cell.length_c   1.000
_cell.angle_alpha   90.00
_cell.angle_beta   90.00
_cell.angle_gamma   90.00
#
_symmetry.space_group_name_H-M   'P 1'
#
loop_
_entity.id
_entity.type
_entity.pdbx_description
1 polymer ?
#
loop_
_entity_poly.entity_id
_entity_poly.type
_entity_poly.pdbx_seq_one_letter_code
_entity_poly.pdbx_strand_id
1 'polypeptide(L)'
;MKLSPQSQQNASYWTSQVGLHPSMIPYNILEPRNVTYGTDRSLHFTEFVAFVDRVFPSWLDSYVQGGIVLMYAGIVLFVGRLIRGFVSSQPLDVIINEIPNPDYLLKICLDIYLVREAGDFLLEQDLFAKLIFLFRSPQTLIRWTRHKAKSE
;
A
#
# COMPACT_ATOMS: atom_id res chain seq x y z
N MET A 1 -21.49 -38.21 -27.70
CA MET A 1 -22.40 -37.27 -28.41
C MET A 1 -22.34 -37.60 -29.89
N LYS A 2 -23.44 -38.08 -30.48
CA LYS A 2 -23.46 -38.45 -31.91
C LYS A 2 -24.05 -37.27 -32.69
N LEU A 3 -23.27 -36.72 -33.61
CA LEU A 3 -23.71 -35.67 -34.52
C LEU A 3 -24.21 -36.33 -35.80
N SER A 4 -25.39 -35.94 -36.27
CA SER A 4 -25.96 -36.49 -37.50
C SER A 4 -26.50 -35.35 -38.37
N PRO A 5 -26.06 -35.24 -39.63
CA PRO A 5 -26.56 -34.22 -40.54
C PRO A 5 -27.98 -34.61 -40.98
N GLN A 6 -28.90 -33.66 -40.89
CA GLN A 6 -30.26 -33.77 -41.42
C GLN A 6 -30.41 -32.76 -42.57
N SER A 7 -30.94 -33.22 -43.70
CA SER A 7 -31.17 -32.41 -44.90
C SER A 7 -32.64 -32.45 -45.25
N GLN A 8 -33.31 -31.30 -45.25
CA GLN A 8 -34.70 -31.21 -45.71
C GLN A 8 -34.90 -30.01 -46.63
N GLN A 9 -35.22 -30.34 -47.89
CA GLN A 9 -35.63 -29.57 -49.07
C GLN A 9 -34.99 -28.22 -49.44
N ASN A 10 -34.32 -27.50 -48.53
CA ASN A 10 -33.41 -26.39 -48.89
C ASN A 10 -32.47 -25.94 -47.75
N ALA A 11 -32.41 -26.66 -46.63
CA ALA A 11 -31.49 -26.37 -45.53
C ALA A 11 -30.87 -27.65 -44.96
N SER A 12 -29.58 -27.58 -44.63
CA SER A 12 -28.87 -28.62 -43.88
C SER A 12 -28.66 -28.14 -42.46
N TYR A 13 -29.02 -28.97 -41.49
CA TYR A 13 -28.81 -28.69 -40.07
C TYR A 13 -28.22 -29.90 -39.36
N TRP A 14 -27.46 -29.63 -38.32
CA TRP A 14 -26.83 -30.66 -37.49
C TRP A 14 -27.67 -30.87 -36.24
N THR A 15 -28.01 -32.12 -35.96
CA THR A 15 -28.64 -32.48 -34.68
C THR A 15 -27.62 -33.23 -33.84
N SER A 16 -27.56 -32.88 -32.55
CA SER A 16 -26.76 -33.63 -31.59
C SER A 16 -27.66 -34.48 -30.73
N GLN A 17 -27.47 -35.79 -30.75
CA GLN A 17 -28.14 -36.71 -29.84
C GLN A 17 -27.13 -37.22 -28.81
N VAL A 18 -27.48 -37.03 -27.54
CA VAL A 18 -26.71 -37.58 -26.41
C VAL A 18 -27.36 -38.91 -26.05
N GLY A 19 -26.77 -40.02 -26.49
CA GLY A 19 -27.18 -41.35 -26.06
C GLY A 19 -26.70 -41.59 -24.63
N LEU A 20 -27.60 -41.45 -23.66
CA LEU A 20 -27.35 -41.80 -22.26
C LEU A 20 -27.75 -43.26 -22.04
N HIS A 21 -26.80 -44.11 -21.65
CA HIS A 21 -27.11 -45.48 -21.23
C HIS A 21 -27.78 -45.42 -19.84
N PRO A 22 -28.99 -45.99 -19.66
CA PRO A 22 -29.83 -45.75 -18.49
C PRO A 22 -29.21 -46.20 -17.15
N SER A 23 -28.14 -47.01 -17.16
CA SER A 23 -27.44 -47.43 -15.94
C SER A 23 -26.41 -46.42 -15.40
N MET A 24 -26.18 -45.31 -16.11
CA MET A 24 -25.12 -44.34 -15.78
C MET A 24 -25.66 -43.04 -15.18
N ILE A 25 -26.98 -42.96 -14.97
CA ILE A 25 -27.63 -41.83 -14.32
C ILE A 25 -27.82 -42.20 -12.84
N PRO A 26 -27.03 -41.65 -11.90
CA PRO A 26 -27.42 -41.66 -10.50
C PRO A 26 -28.73 -40.85 -10.41
N TYR A 27 -29.83 -41.59 -10.32
CA TYR A 27 -31.14 -41.09 -9.95
C TYR A 27 -30.93 -40.15 -8.75
N ASN A 28 -31.49 -38.94 -8.85
CA ASN A 28 -31.68 -37.92 -7.79
C ASN A 28 -30.88 -36.61 -7.91
N ILE A 29 -29.97 -36.41 -8.88
CA ILE A 29 -29.26 -35.11 -9.01
C ILE A 29 -29.77 -34.29 -10.20
N LEU A 30 -30.30 -34.94 -11.25
CA LEU A 30 -30.77 -34.29 -12.48
C LEU A 30 -32.07 -34.95 -12.93
N GLU A 31 -33.18 -34.53 -12.34
CA GLU A 31 -34.48 -34.81 -12.94
C GLU A 31 -34.65 -33.84 -14.12
N PRO A 32 -34.89 -34.33 -15.35
CA PRO A 32 -35.05 -33.47 -16.51
C PRO A 32 -36.26 -32.57 -16.25
N ARG A 33 -36.00 -31.33 -15.86
CA ARG A 33 -37.07 -30.37 -15.55
C ARG A 33 -37.84 -30.15 -16.85
N ASN A 34 -39.15 -30.37 -16.84
CA ASN A 34 -40.01 -30.03 -17.97
C ASN A 34 -40.04 -28.50 -18.11
N VAL A 35 -39.12 -27.95 -18.90
CA VAL A 35 -39.07 -26.52 -19.19
C VAL A 35 -40.06 -26.21 -20.31
N THR A 36 -41.08 -25.41 -20.03
CA THR A 36 -42.05 -24.96 -21.02
C THR A 36 -41.47 -23.79 -21.82
N TYR A 37 -41.04 -24.03 -23.05
CA TYR A 37 -40.73 -22.98 -24.01
C TYR A 37 -41.90 -22.82 -24.98
N GLY A 38 -42.75 -21.82 -24.73
CA GLY A 38 -43.94 -21.57 -25.55
C GLY A 38 -45.03 -22.65 -25.42
N THR A 39 -45.96 -22.66 -26.37
CA THR A 39 -47.18 -23.48 -26.35
C THR A 39 -46.95 -24.95 -26.73
N ASP A 40 -45.73 -25.30 -27.17
CA ASP A 40 -45.44 -26.61 -27.77
C ASP A 40 -44.59 -27.49 -26.83
N ARG A 41 -45.06 -28.72 -26.59
CA ARG A 41 -44.49 -29.67 -25.61
C ARG A 41 -43.51 -30.68 -26.23
N SER A 42 -43.20 -30.53 -27.51
CA SER A 42 -42.51 -31.54 -28.33
C SER A 42 -41.02 -31.29 -28.57
N LEU A 43 -40.44 -30.25 -27.96
CA LEU A 43 -39.06 -29.83 -28.20
C LEU A 43 -38.03 -30.68 -27.44
N HIS A 44 -37.03 -31.21 -28.16
CA HIS A 44 -35.89 -31.91 -27.58
C HIS A 44 -34.85 -30.92 -27.04
N PHE A 45 -34.49 -31.01 -25.76
CA PHE A 45 -33.49 -30.16 -25.12
C PHE A 45 -32.28 -30.98 -24.62
N THR A 46 -31.13 -30.32 -24.53
CA THR A 46 -29.88 -30.90 -23.99
C THR A 46 -29.51 -30.14 -22.73
N GLU A 47 -29.44 -30.83 -21.60
CA GLU A 47 -29.04 -30.27 -20.31
C GLU A 47 -27.52 -30.37 -20.14
N PHE A 48 -26.89 -29.26 -19.72
CA PHE A 48 -25.47 -29.21 -19.37
C PHE A 48 -25.33 -28.79 -17.90
N VAL A 49 -24.60 -29.59 -17.13
CA VAL A 49 -24.25 -29.27 -15.75
C VAL A 49 -22.77 -28.90 -15.73
N ALA A 50 -22.49 -27.63 -15.45
CA ALA A 50 -21.14 -27.14 -15.31
C ALA A 50 -20.83 -26.94 -13.82
N PHE A 51 -19.79 -27.61 -13.34
CA PHE A 51 -19.20 -27.31 -12.03
C PHE A 51 -18.19 -26.18 -12.23
N VAL A 52 -18.49 -25.03 -11.65
CA VAL A 52 -17.62 -23.85 -11.71
C VAL A 52 -16.93 -23.71 -10.38
N ASP A 53 -15.61 -23.91 -10.38
CA ASP A 53 -14.78 -23.65 -9.20
C ASP A 53 -14.63 -22.15 -8.97
N ARG A 54 -14.55 -21.77 -7.69
CA ARG A 54 -14.27 -20.39 -7.30
C ARG A 54 -12.80 -20.12 -7.54
N VAL A 55 -12.51 -19.19 -8.44
CA VAL A 55 -11.16 -18.70 -8.70
C VAL A 55 -10.96 -17.36 -8.00
N PHE A 56 -9.80 -17.18 -7.37
CA PHE A 56 -9.44 -15.90 -6.79
C PHE A 56 -9.17 -14.87 -7.91
N PRO A 57 -9.46 -13.58 -7.67
CA PRO A 57 -9.13 -12.55 -8.65
C PRO A 57 -7.62 -12.51 -8.88
N SER A 58 -7.20 -12.27 -10.12
CA SER A 58 -5.81 -12.46 -10.58
C SER A 58 -4.75 -11.68 -9.80
N TRP A 59 -5.13 -10.55 -9.17
CA TRP A 59 -4.23 -9.80 -8.31
C TRP A 59 -3.93 -10.52 -7.00
N LEU A 60 -4.89 -11.24 -6.39
CA LEU A 60 -4.69 -12.01 -5.16
C LEU A 60 -3.92 -13.31 -5.40
N ASP A 61 -4.17 -13.96 -6.54
CA ASP A 61 -3.55 -15.24 -6.88
C ASP A 61 -2.01 -15.13 -6.94
N SER A 62 -1.50 -14.04 -7.50
CA SER A 62 -0.07 -13.71 -7.55
C SER A 62 0.57 -13.54 -6.15
N TYR A 63 -0.16 -12.94 -5.19
CA TYR A 63 0.34 -12.80 -3.82
C TYR A 63 0.32 -14.11 -3.03
N VAL A 64 -0.73 -14.92 -3.21
CA VAL A 64 -0.93 -16.18 -2.49
C VAL A 64 0.04 -17.27 -2.98
N GLN A 65 0.40 -17.28 -4.26
CA GLN A 65 1.27 -18.30 -4.84
C GLN A 65 2.76 -18.15 -4.46
N GLY A 66 3.19 -16.98 -3.95
CA GLY A 66 4.59 -16.78 -3.54
C GLY A 66 4.97 -15.38 -3.03
N GLY A 67 4.10 -14.38 -3.22
CA GLY A 67 4.36 -13.00 -2.80
C GLY A 67 4.27 -12.76 -1.28
N ILE A 68 3.62 -13.65 -0.52
CA ILE A 68 3.39 -13.46 0.92
C ILE A 68 4.69 -13.41 1.73
N VAL A 69 5.69 -14.22 1.37
CA VAL A 69 7.00 -14.26 2.05
C VAL A 69 7.77 -12.97 1.79
N LEU A 70 7.74 -12.47 0.55
CA LEU A 70 8.39 -11.22 0.17
C LEU A 70 7.71 -10.02 0.83
N MET A 71 6.38 -10.02 0.92
CA MET A 71 5.62 -9.01 1.64
C MET A 71 6.01 -8.97 3.12
N TYR A 72 6.08 -10.12 3.78
CA TYR A 72 6.52 -10.21 5.18
C TYR A 72 7.95 -9.69 5.35
N ALA A 73 8.89 -10.16 4.54
CA ALA A 73 10.27 -9.69 4.58
C ALA A 73 10.37 -8.18 4.34
N GLY A 74 9.60 -7.63 3.39
CA GLY A 74 9.53 -6.20 3.12
C GLY A 74 9.04 -5.39 4.32
N ILE A 75 7.96 -5.83 4.97
CA ILE A 75 7.43 -5.17 6.17
C ILE A 75 8.46 -5.22 7.31
N VAL A 76 9.05 -6.39 7.57
CA VAL A 76 10.05 -6.56 8.64
C VAL A 76 11.28 -5.68 8.40
N LEU A 77 11.77 -5.62 7.16
CA LEU A 77 12.90 -4.75 6.80
C LEU A 77 12.53 -3.27 6.91
N PHE A 78 11.31 -2.89 6.50
CA PHE A 78 10.83 -1.52 6.60
C PHE A 78 10.75 -1.07 8.07
N VAL A 79 10.10 -1.86 8.92
CA VAL A 79 10.00 -1.59 10.36
C VAL A 79 11.39 -1.59 11.01
N GLY A 80 12.25 -2.55 10.66
CA GLY A 80 13.63 -2.60 11.15
C GLY A 80 14.43 -1.35 10.76
N ARG A 81 14.22 -0.81 9.55
CA ARG A 81 14.85 0.44 9.10
C ARG A 81 14.35 1.65 9.87
N LEU A 82 13.04 1.72 10.14
CA LEU A 82 12.45 2.79 10.93
C LEU A 82 13.02 2.77 12.36
N ILE A 83 12.95 1.64 13.05
CA ILE A 83 13.50 1.47 14.41
C ILE A 83 14.98 1.85 14.43
N ARG A 84 15.77 1.40 13.43
CA ARG A 84 17.17 1.77 13.31
C ARG A 84 17.37 3.28 13.16
N GLY A 85 16.52 3.96 12.39
CA GLY A 85 16.56 5.41 12.24
C GLY A 85 16.27 6.18 13.53
N PHE A 86 15.33 5.68 14.35
CA PHE A 86 15.01 6.30 15.65
C PHE A 86 16.09 6.07 16.71
N VAL A 87 16.70 4.88 16.75
CA VAL A 87 17.74 4.55 17.75
C VAL A 87 19.11 5.09 17.33
N SER A 88 19.39 5.16 16.03
CA SER A 88 20.64 5.72 15.51
C SER A 88 20.49 7.22 15.30
N SER A 89 20.57 8.00 16.38
CA SER A 89 20.73 9.46 16.29
C SER A 89 21.90 9.78 15.34
N GLN A 90 21.67 10.61 14.31
CA GLN A 90 22.74 10.98 13.39
C GLN A 90 23.78 11.83 14.13
N PRO A 91 25.08 11.64 13.88
CA PRO A 91 26.13 12.44 14.51
C PRO A 91 26.03 13.95 14.20
N LEU A 92 25.23 14.33 13.19
CA LEU A 92 24.93 15.72 12.87
C LEU A 92 24.06 16.40 13.94
N ASP A 93 23.15 15.67 14.59
CA ASP A 93 22.26 16.23 15.61
C ASP A 93 22.95 16.42 16.96
N VAL A 94 24.08 15.75 17.19
CA VAL A 94 24.85 15.81 18.46
C VAL A 94 25.25 17.25 18.78
N ILE A 95 25.64 18.04 17.77
CA ILE A 95 26.06 19.43 17.95
C ILE A 95 24.93 20.31 18.53
N ILE A 96 23.67 19.99 18.22
CA ILE A 96 22.51 20.76 18.68
C ILE A 96 21.94 20.16 19.97
N ASN A 97 21.87 18.83 20.07
CA ASN A 97 21.30 18.14 21.23
C ASN A 97 22.20 18.20 22.46
N GLU A 98 23.53 18.26 22.30
CA GLU A 98 24.49 18.27 23.41
C GLU A 98 25.00 19.68 23.76
N ILE A 99 24.23 20.74 23.50
CA ILE A 99 24.61 22.10 23.86
C ILE A 99 24.58 22.25 25.41
N PRO A 100 25.71 22.62 26.05
CA PRO A 100 25.80 22.64 27.52
C PRO A 100 24.99 23.76 28.17
N ASN A 101 24.98 24.97 27.60
CA ASN A 101 24.14 26.09 28.05
C ASN A 101 23.53 26.81 26.82
N PRO A 102 22.21 26.67 26.58
CA PRO A 102 21.51 27.30 25.46
C PRO A 102 21.00 28.74 25.75
N ASP A 103 21.19 29.29 26.95
CA ASP A 103 20.60 30.57 27.39
C ASP A 103 21.00 31.74 26.48
N TYR A 104 22.26 31.74 26.03
CA TYR A 104 22.75 32.78 25.12
C TYR A 104 22.01 32.76 23.78
N LEU A 105 21.72 31.56 23.27
CA LEU A 105 21.04 31.37 22.00
C LEU A 105 19.55 31.73 22.13
N LEU A 106 18.92 31.33 23.24
CA LEU A 106 17.57 31.74 23.60
C LEU A 106 17.44 33.26 23.68
N LYS A 107 18.44 33.95 24.26
CA LYS A 107 18.47 35.40 24.34
C LYS A 107 18.50 36.07 22.96
N ILE A 108 19.32 35.60 22.03
CA ILE A 108 19.32 36.12 20.65
C ILE A 108 17.95 35.92 19.99
N CYS A 109 17.33 34.74 20.14
CA CYS A 109 16.01 34.46 19.58
C CYS A 109 14.93 35.40 20.16
N LEU A 110 15.00 35.68 21.46
CA LEU A 110 14.08 36.60 22.12
C LEU A 110 14.33 38.06 21.72
N ASP A 111 15.59 38.46 21.56
CA ASP A 111 15.96 39.78 21.06
C ASP A 111 15.44 39.98 19.62
N ILE A 112 15.57 38.99 18.74
CA ILE A 112 14.98 39.01 17.38
C ILE A 112 13.46 39.18 17.47
N TYR A 113 12.81 38.45 18.37
CA TYR A 113 11.36 38.57 18.57
C TYR A 113 10.97 39.99 19.02
N LEU A 114 11.67 40.57 20.00
CA LEU A 114 11.42 41.93 20.48
C LEU A 114 11.65 42.99 19.40
N VAL A 115 12.72 42.87 18.61
CA VAL A 115 13.03 43.81 17.53
C VAL A 115 11.98 43.75 16.41
N ARG A 116 11.45 42.56 16.13
CA ARG A 116 10.35 42.38 15.18
C ARG A 116 9.06 43.06 15.66
N GLU A 117 8.73 42.95 16.95
CA GLU A 117 7.58 43.64 17.55
C GLU A 117 7.77 45.17 17.55
N ALA A 118 9.02 45.66 17.67
CA ALA A 118 9.35 47.07 17.57
C ALA A 118 9.39 47.61 16.13
N GLY A 119 9.41 46.74 15.12
CA GLY A 119 9.44 47.10 13.70
C GLY A 119 10.79 47.60 13.16
N ASP A 120 11.90 47.32 13.86
CA ASP A 120 13.25 47.73 13.42
C ASP A 120 13.95 46.60 12.63
N PHE A 121 13.64 46.53 11.34
CA PHE A 121 14.09 45.44 10.46
C PHE A 121 15.61 45.42 10.18
N LEU A 122 16.30 46.57 10.29
CA LEU A 122 17.75 46.63 10.08
C LEU A 122 18.48 45.90 11.21
N LEU A 123 18.06 46.16 12.45
CA LEU A 123 18.61 45.48 13.62
C LEU A 123 18.23 44.00 13.63
N GLU A 124 17.00 43.67 13.22
CA GLU A 124 16.55 42.28 13.09
C GLU A 124 17.47 41.47 12.15
N GLN A 125 17.82 42.05 10.99
CA GLN A 125 18.67 41.41 10.01
C GLN A 125 20.09 41.14 10.54
N ASP A 126 20.66 42.06 11.32
CA ASP A 126 21.99 41.89 11.92
C ASP A 126 21.98 40.79 13.00
N LEU A 127 20.97 40.77 13.87
CA LEU A 127 20.80 39.71 14.87
C LEU A 127 20.59 38.35 14.22
N PHE A 128 19.80 38.28 13.14
CA PHE A 128 19.57 37.05 12.40
C PHE A 128 20.83 36.55 11.69
N ALA A 129 21.61 37.45 11.09
CA ALA A 129 22.91 37.10 10.49
C ALA A 129 23.88 36.54 11.53
N LYS A 130 23.90 37.12 12.73
CA LYS A 130 24.70 36.62 13.87
C LYS A 130 24.27 35.21 14.29
N LEU A 131 22.96 34.93 14.33
CA LEU A 131 22.43 33.61 14.65
C LEU A 131 22.85 32.57 13.61
N ILE A 132 22.73 32.88 12.31
CA ILE A 132 23.16 31.99 11.23
C ILE A 132 24.66 31.72 11.30
N PHE A 133 25.47 32.77 11.49
CA PHE A 133 26.92 32.63 11.59
C PHE A 133 27.33 31.71 12.75
N LEU A 134 26.62 31.82 13.89
CA LEU A 134 26.84 30.96 15.05
C LEU A 134 26.54 29.49 14.74
N PHE A 135 25.40 29.18 14.13
CA PHE A 135 25.04 27.79 13.77
C PHE A 135 25.91 27.20 12.65
N ARG A 136 26.49 28.03 11.79
CA ARG A 136 27.38 27.58 10.71
C ARG A 136 28.76 27.14 11.21
N SER A 137 29.20 27.61 12.38
CA SER A 137 30.52 27.32 12.94
C SER A 137 30.40 26.62 14.29
N PRO A 138 30.59 25.28 14.36
CA PRO A 138 30.49 24.55 15.63
C PRO A 138 31.53 25.01 16.66
N GLN A 139 32.67 25.53 16.20
CA GLN A 139 33.71 26.07 17.08
C GLN A 139 33.26 27.33 17.82
N THR A 140 32.56 28.25 17.14
CA THR A 140 32.02 29.44 17.80
C THR A 140 30.82 29.07 18.66
N LEU A 141 29.94 28.18 18.18
CA LEU A 141 28.81 27.67 18.96
C LEU A 141 29.25 27.14 20.34
N ILE A 142 30.27 26.28 20.39
CA ILE A 142 30.80 25.73 21.65
C ILE A 142 31.41 26.81 22.54
N ARG A 143 32.17 27.77 21.97
CA ARG A 143 32.78 28.87 22.75
C ARG A 143 31.74 29.75 23.44
N TRP A 144 30.61 29.98 22.78
CA TRP A 144 29.53 30.83 23.29
C TRP A 144 28.57 30.09 24.24
N THR A 145 28.41 28.78 24.08
CA THR A 145 27.54 27.94 24.93
C THR A 145 28.28 27.27 26.10
N ARG A 146 29.60 27.44 26.22
CA ARG A 146 30.39 26.89 27.32
C ARG A 146 29.96 27.50 28.67
N HIS A 147 29.79 26.66 29.68
CA HIS A 147 29.60 27.07 31.07
C HIS A 147 30.64 28.10 31.50
N LYS A 148 30.19 29.25 32.01
CA LYS A 148 31.06 30.22 32.66
C LYS A 148 31.33 29.74 34.07
N ALA A 149 32.58 29.50 34.43
CA ALA A 149 32.94 29.27 35.82
C ALA A 149 32.64 30.55 36.61
N LYS A 150 31.84 30.44 37.66
CA LYS A 150 31.64 31.53 38.61
C LYS A 150 32.93 31.65 39.41
N SER A 151 33.74 32.68 39.16
CA SER A 151 34.82 32.99 40.11
C SER A 151 34.15 33.60 41.34
N GLU A 152 34.15 32.85 42.44
CA GLU A 152 33.88 33.39 43.77
C GLU A 152 35.00 34.36 44.19
#